data_AF-A0AAX3E9Q9-F1
#
_entry.id   AF-A0AAX3E9Q9-F1
#
_cell.length_a   1.000
_cell.length_b   1.000
_cell.length_c   1.000
_cell.angle_alpha   90.00
_cell.angle_beta   90.00
_cell.angle_gamma   90.00
#
_symmetry.space_group_name_H-M   'P 1'
#
loop_
_entity.id
_entity.type
_entity.pdbx_description
1 polymer ?
#
loop_
_entity_poly.entity_id
_entity_poly.type
_entity_poly.pdbx_seq_one_letter_code
_entity_poly.pdbx_strand_id
1 'polypeptide(L)'
;MKTDGIRTCQSCGMPMSEKEQFGTEADGTFSKNYCTYCYRDGAFTNPGITIDEMAKLGGGMLSQMYAIPPEKAEAFMREQLSCLKRWAGREIALCESCGMPLLRDEDAGTEADGSRSTRYCTYCYRDGGLIEPDLTREQAVEQYAPMMAENLGMPIEKAKEMVGQYLSTLPRWQE
;
A
#
# COMPACT_ATOMS: atom_id res chain seq x y z
N MET A 1 -0.35 21.95 14.63
CA MET A 1 0.19 21.49 13.32
C MET A 1 -0.45 20.14 13.10
N LYS A 2 -1.40 20.01 12.16
CA LYS A 2 -2.01 18.71 11.87
C LYS A 2 -0.87 17.83 11.35
N THR A 3 -0.64 16.68 11.97
CA THR A 3 0.26 15.66 11.42
C THR A 3 -0.33 15.26 10.09
N ASP A 4 0.24 15.78 8.99
CA ASP A 4 -0.04 15.26 7.65
C ASP A 4 0.23 13.76 7.72
N GLY A 5 -0.81 12.95 7.50
CA GLY A 5 -0.78 11.51 7.76
C GLY A 5 0.36 10.80 7.05
N ILE A 6 0.70 9.60 7.54
CA ILE A 6 1.72 8.72 6.94
C ILE A 6 1.43 8.57 5.44
N ARG A 7 2.41 8.89 4.60
CA ARG A 7 2.30 8.78 3.15
C ARG A 7 3.30 7.79 2.59
N THR A 8 2.84 6.96 1.68
CA THR A 8 3.69 5.95 1.01
C THR A 8 4.41 6.55 -0.18
N CYS A 9 5.73 6.35 -0.25
CA CYS A 9 6.55 6.74 -1.40
C CYS A 9 6.06 6.01 -2.65
N GLN A 10 5.63 6.77 -3.66
CA GLN A 10 5.08 6.29 -4.92
C GLN A 10 6.14 5.76 -5.91
N SER A 11 7.34 5.44 -5.41
CA SER A 11 8.43 4.79 -6.16
C SER A 11 8.87 3.49 -5.49
N CYS A 12 9.09 3.48 -4.17
CA CYS A 12 9.61 2.30 -3.47
C CYS A 12 8.66 1.71 -2.42
N GLY A 13 7.48 2.30 -2.21
CA GLY A 13 6.52 1.80 -1.21
C GLY A 13 6.90 2.12 0.25
N MET A 14 7.98 2.86 0.49
CA MET A 14 8.41 3.20 1.85
C MET A 14 7.43 4.20 2.51
N PRO A 15 6.95 3.95 3.74
CA PRO A 15 6.15 4.92 4.48
C PRO A 15 6.99 6.15 4.88
N MET A 16 6.38 7.32 4.84
CA MET A 16 6.98 8.61 5.16
C MET A 16 6.05 9.36 6.13
N SER A 17 6.57 9.74 7.29
CA SER A 17 5.89 10.51 8.34
C SER A 17 6.62 11.81 8.68
N GLU A 18 7.95 11.83 8.60
CA GLU A 18 8.79 12.98 8.94
C GLU A 18 9.22 13.75 7.70
N LYS A 19 9.35 15.08 7.80
CA LYS A 19 9.68 15.96 6.66
C LYS A 19 10.96 15.53 5.95
N GLU A 20 11.97 15.09 6.70
CA GLU A 20 13.29 14.69 6.19
C GLU A 20 13.23 13.40 5.36
N GLN A 21 12.14 12.64 5.48
CA GLN A 21 11.93 11.42 4.69
C GLN A 21 11.41 11.74 3.29
N PHE A 22 10.85 12.92 3.05
CA PHE A 22 10.35 13.35 1.75
C PHE A 22 11.49 13.86 0.87
N GLY A 23 11.40 13.56 -0.43
CA GLY A 23 12.32 14.08 -1.45
C GLY A 23 12.14 15.56 -1.70
N THR A 24 12.89 16.13 -2.64
CA THR A 24 12.81 17.56 -3.00
C THR A 24 12.42 17.74 -4.47
N GLU A 25 11.55 18.71 -4.73
CA GLU A 25 11.25 19.22 -6.07
C GLU A 25 12.37 20.17 -6.54
N ALA A 26 12.36 20.55 -7.83
CA ALA A 26 13.41 21.40 -8.41
C ALA A 26 13.50 22.80 -7.78
N ASP A 27 12.40 23.28 -7.18
CA ASP A 27 12.34 24.54 -6.45
C ASP A 27 12.76 24.41 -4.97
N GLY A 28 13.20 23.23 -4.54
CA GLY A 28 13.61 22.92 -3.17
C GLY A 28 12.47 22.62 -2.21
N THR A 29 11.21 22.65 -2.66
CA THR A 29 10.07 22.24 -1.82
C THR A 29 10.04 20.72 -1.63
N PHE A 30 9.40 20.24 -0.55
CA PHE A 30 9.28 18.79 -0.32
C PHE A 30 8.33 18.12 -1.32
N SER A 31 8.77 16.98 -1.83
CA SER A 31 7.94 16.16 -2.71
C SER A 31 6.76 15.58 -1.95
N LYS A 32 5.58 15.66 -2.55
CA LYS A 32 4.36 15.07 -1.99
C LYS A 32 4.26 13.56 -2.22
N ASN A 33 5.09 12.98 -3.09
CA ASN A 33 4.91 11.62 -3.58
C ASN A 33 6.11 10.71 -3.34
N TYR A 34 7.32 11.26 -3.22
CA TYR A 34 8.54 10.45 -3.25
C TYR A 34 9.41 10.72 -2.03
N CYS A 35 10.12 9.70 -1.57
CA CYS A 35 11.05 9.81 -0.47
C CYS A 35 12.41 10.37 -0.91
N THR A 36 13.20 10.84 0.05
CA THR A 36 14.55 11.40 -0.13
C THR A 36 15.53 10.44 -0.82
N TYR A 37 15.33 9.13 -0.66
CA TYR A 37 16.17 8.12 -1.32
C TYR A 37 15.82 7.94 -2.80
N CYS A 38 14.56 8.17 -3.19
CA CYS A 38 14.10 7.95 -4.55
C CYS A 38 14.17 9.22 -5.41
N TYR A 39 13.99 10.40 -4.83
CA TYR A 39 13.79 11.63 -5.60
C TYR A 39 14.40 12.84 -4.89
N ARG A 40 15.26 13.58 -5.60
CA ARG A 40 15.94 14.78 -5.10
C ARG A 40 16.08 15.79 -6.23
N ASP A 41 15.91 17.06 -5.88
CA ASP A 41 16.09 18.23 -6.73
C ASP A 41 15.33 18.12 -8.06
N GLY A 42 14.10 17.59 -8.00
CA GLY A 42 13.24 17.42 -9.17
C GLY A 42 13.54 16.19 -10.04
N ALA A 43 14.42 15.29 -9.61
CA ALA A 43 14.82 14.11 -10.40
C ALA A 43 14.89 12.82 -9.57
N PHE A 44 14.65 11.68 -10.21
CA PHE A 44 14.90 10.38 -9.59
C PHE A 44 16.40 10.15 -9.41
N THR A 45 16.79 9.69 -8.23
CA THR A 45 18.20 9.41 -7.88
C THR A 45 18.78 8.23 -8.65
N ASN A 46 17.92 7.28 -9.05
CA ASN A 46 18.24 6.20 -9.95
C ASN A 46 17.12 6.07 -11.01
N PRO A 47 17.19 6.81 -12.12
CA PRO A 47 16.15 6.78 -13.15
C PRO A 47 16.13 5.45 -13.94
N GLY A 48 17.27 4.73 -13.99
CA GLY A 48 17.42 3.49 -14.76
C GLY A 48 17.02 2.20 -14.04
N ILE A 49 16.76 2.26 -12.72
CA ILE A 49 16.34 1.08 -11.97
C ILE A 49 15.02 0.52 -12.51
N THR A 50 15.01 -0.78 -12.76
CA THR A 50 13.83 -1.53 -13.18
C THR A 50 12.93 -1.86 -11.99
N ILE A 51 11.67 -2.21 -12.27
CA ILE A 51 10.76 -2.65 -11.21
C ILE A 51 11.26 -3.93 -10.52
N ASP A 52 11.89 -4.83 -11.28
CA ASP A 52 12.42 -6.10 -10.76
C ASP A 52 13.62 -5.86 -9.82
N GLU A 53 14.52 -4.94 -10.17
CA GLU A 53 15.62 -4.53 -9.28
C GLU A 53 15.10 -3.87 -8.00
N MET A 54 14.09 -3.00 -8.10
CA MET A 54 13.45 -2.39 -6.93
C MET A 54 12.73 -3.45 -6.07
N ALA A 55 12.05 -4.40 -6.70
CA ALA A 55 11.37 -5.50 -6.03
C ALA A 55 12.34 -6.40 -5.27
N LYS A 56 13.51 -6.67 -5.84
CA LYS A 56 14.57 -7.42 -5.16
C LYS A 56 15.09 -6.69 -3.91
N LEU A 57 15.29 -5.37 -3.98
CA LEU A 57 15.71 -4.57 -2.83
C LEU A 57 14.66 -4.58 -1.71
N GLY A 58 13.40 -4.28 -2.03
CA GLY A 58 12.31 -4.26 -1.05
C GLY A 58 11.95 -5.65 -0.52
N GLY A 59 11.94 -6.65 -1.40
CA GLY A 59 11.65 -8.05 -1.09
C GLY A 59 12.69 -8.65 -0.13
N GLY A 60 13.97 -8.29 -0.28
CA GLY A 60 15.01 -8.69 0.69
C GLY A 60 14.73 -8.19 2.10
N MET A 61 14.31 -6.92 2.26
CA MET A 61 13.95 -6.36 3.56
C MET A 61 12.69 -7.02 4.13
N LEU A 62 11.67 -7.22 3.29
CA LEU A 62 10.41 -7.85 3.67
C LEU A 62 10.62 -9.31 4.12
N SER A 63 11.41 -10.06 3.37
CA SER A 63 11.79 -11.45 3.67
C SER A 63 12.43 -11.56 5.06
N GLN A 64 13.38 -10.68 5.38
CA GLN A 64 14.05 -10.67 6.68
C GLN A 64 13.10 -10.34 7.83
N MET A 65 12.24 -9.33 7.66
CA MET A 65 11.37 -8.82 8.71
C MET A 65 10.23 -9.78 9.06
N TYR A 66 9.68 -10.45 8.06
CA TYR A 66 8.45 -11.24 8.18
C TYR A 66 8.66 -12.74 7.94
N ALA A 67 9.90 -13.19 7.75
CA ALA A 67 10.26 -14.57 7.46
C ALA A 67 9.53 -15.15 6.23
N ILE A 68 9.35 -14.31 5.20
CA ILE A 68 8.80 -14.71 3.90
C ILE A 68 9.94 -15.30 3.06
N PRO A 69 9.75 -16.43 2.34
CA PRO A 69 10.73 -16.93 1.39
C PRO A 69 11.16 -15.85 0.38
N PRO A 70 12.47 -15.66 0.11
CA PRO A 70 12.95 -14.55 -0.71
C PRO A 70 12.24 -14.39 -2.05
N GLU A 71 12.00 -15.49 -2.77
CA GLU A 71 11.30 -15.46 -4.05
C GLU A 71 9.85 -14.98 -3.94
N LYS A 72 9.15 -15.36 -2.87
CA LYS A 72 7.78 -14.90 -2.61
C LYS A 72 7.75 -13.44 -2.17
N ALA A 73 8.74 -13.00 -1.38
CA ALA A 73 8.86 -11.62 -0.96
C ALA A 73 9.15 -10.68 -2.15
N GLU A 74 10.01 -11.10 -3.07
CA GLU A 74 10.30 -10.36 -4.31
C GLU A 74 9.06 -10.27 -5.21
N ALA A 75 8.37 -11.38 -5.44
CA ALA A 75 7.12 -11.39 -6.22
C ALA A 75 6.06 -10.48 -5.60
N PHE A 76 5.82 -10.58 -4.29
CA PHE A 76 4.89 -9.72 -3.58
C PHE A 76 5.29 -8.25 -3.66
N MET A 77 6.57 -7.94 -3.45
CA MET A 77 7.06 -6.57 -3.57
C MET A 77 6.86 -6.02 -4.97
N ARG A 78 7.11 -6.82 -6.01
CA ARG A 78 6.89 -6.44 -7.41
C ARG A 78 5.42 -6.09 -7.67
N GLU A 79 4.49 -6.88 -7.15
CA GLU A 79 3.05 -6.61 -7.25
C GLU A 79 2.68 -5.28 -6.56
N GLN A 80 3.17 -5.05 -5.34
CA GLN A 80 2.92 -3.79 -4.62
C GLN A 80 3.50 -2.58 -5.37
N LEU A 81 4.73 -2.70 -5.87
CA LEU A 81 5.37 -1.66 -6.66
C LEU A 81 4.60 -1.37 -7.95
N SER A 82 4.02 -2.38 -8.61
CA SER A 82 3.30 -2.20 -9.88
C SER A 82 2.11 -1.23 -9.78
N CYS A 83 1.58 -1.01 -8.57
CA CYS A 83 0.48 -0.09 -8.30
C CYS A 83 0.94 1.34 -7.93
N LEU A 84 2.24 1.59 -7.76
CA LEU A 84 2.73 2.92 -7.41
C LEU A 84 2.90 3.81 -8.64
N LYS A 85 2.71 5.11 -8.46
CA LYS A 85 2.71 6.11 -9.56
C LYS A 85 3.89 6.00 -10.52
N ARG A 86 5.11 5.78 -10.01
CA ARG A 86 6.31 5.66 -10.86
C ARG A 86 6.17 4.53 -11.90
N TRP A 87 5.55 3.43 -11.52
CA TRP A 87 5.50 2.20 -12.31
C TRP A 87 4.18 2.07 -13.08
N ALA A 88 3.07 2.48 -12.47
CA ALA A 88 1.75 2.47 -13.10
C ALA A 88 1.52 3.62 -14.08
N GLY A 89 2.34 4.69 -14.00
CA GLY A 89 2.17 5.91 -14.80
C GLY A 89 1.00 6.81 -14.35
N ARG A 90 0.25 6.38 -13.34
CA ARG A 90 -0.85 7.14 -12.71
C ARG A 90 -0.97 6.80 -11.24
N GLU A 91 -1.65 7.66 -10.49
CA GLU A 91 -2.01 7.37 -9.11
C GLU A 91 -3.18 6.38 -9.08
N ILE A 92 -3.06 5.35 -8.24
CA ILE A 92 -4.07 4.30 -8.07
C ILE A 92 -4.61 4.41 -6.65
N ALA A 93 -5.94 4.58 -6.53
CA ALA A 93 -6.60 4.60 -5.25
C ALA A 93 -6.54 3.20 -4.60
N LEU A 94 -6.42 3.16 -3.28
CA LEU A 94 -6.52 1.94 -2.50
C LEU A 94 -7.88 1.90 -1.82
N CYS A 95 -8.48 0.73 -1.74
CA CYS A 95 -9.69 0.51 -0.96
C CYS A 95 -9.44 0.93 0.49
N GLU A 96 -10.22 1.87 1.01
CA GLU A 96 -10.04 2.40 2.36
C GLU A 96 -10.37 1.39 3.48
N SER A 97 -10.89 0.21 3.12
CA SER A 97 -11.21 -0.90 4.03
C SER A 97 -10.13 -1.98 4.04
N CYS A 98 -9.78 -2.54 2.88
CA CYS A 98 -8.83 -3.66 2.79
C CYS A 98 -7.48 -3.30 2.16
N GLY A 99 -7.35 -2.08 1.62
CA GLY A 99 -6.13 -1.61 0.95
C GLY A 99 -5.91 -2.17 -0.45
N MET A 100 -6.81 -3.02 -0.96
CA MET A 100 -6.70 -3.51 -2.34
C MET A 100 -6.71 -2.36 -3.36
N PRO A 101 -5.83 -2.39 -4.37
CA PRO A 101 -5.75 -1.33 -5.37
C PRO A 101 -6.97 -1.36 -6.31
N LEU A 102 -7.53 -0.18 -6.58
CA LEU A 102 -8.62 0.02 -7.53
C LEU A 102 -8.03 0.23 -8.93
N LEU A 103 -7.45 -0.84 -9.48
CA LEU A 103 -6.76 -0.80 -10.77
C LEU A 103 -7.73 -0.57 -11.93
N ARG A 104 -8.90 -1.20 -11.88
CA ARG A 104 -9.91 -1.16 -12.94
C ARG A 104 -11.25 -0.79 -12.33
N ASP A 105 -12.15 -0.25 -13.15
CA ASP A 105 -13.49 0.15 -12.70
C ASP A 105 -14.29 -1.03 -12.10
N GLU A 106 -14.01 -2.26 -12.52
CA GLU A 106 -14.62 -3.47 -11.98
C GLU A 106 -14.12 -3.86 -10.59
N ASP A 107 -12.95 -3.38 -10.19
CA ASP A 107 -12.41 -3.61 -8.84
C ASP A 107 -13.14 -2.74 -7.81
N ALA A 108 -13.78 -1.64 -8.26
CA ALA A 108 -14.54 -0.71 -7.43
C ALA A 108 -15.94 -1.23 -7.06
N GLY A 109 -16.34 -0.97 -5.81
CA GLY A 109 -17.69 -1.21 -5.31
C GLY A 109 -18.74 -0.29 -5.94
N THR A 110 -19.98 -0.37 -5.45
CA THR A 110 -21.10 0.43 -5.96
C THR A 110 -21.66 1.38 -4.89
N GLU A 111 -21.92 2.61 -5.28
CA GLU A 111 -22.67 3.60 -4.51
C GLU A 111 -24.18 3.28 -4.57
N ALA A 112 -24.99 3.91 -3.71
CA ALA A 112 -26.44 3.67 -3.66
C ALA A 112 -27.18 4.03 -4.96
N ASP A 113 -26.62 4.93 -5.77
CA ASP A 113 -27.13 5.32 -7.09
C ASP A 113 -26.65 4.39 -8.22
N GLY A 114 -25.87 3.36 -7.89
CA GLY A 114 -25.28 2.41 -8.84
C GLY A 114 -23.99 2.87 -9.50
N SER A 115 -23.49 4.08 -9.20
CA SER A 115 -22.19 4.54 -9.68
C SER A 115 -21.03 3.79 -8.99
N ARG A 116 -19.83 3.85 -9.57
CA ARG A 116 -18.64 3.18 -9.02
C ARG A 116 -18.06 3.95 -7.85
N SER A 117 -17.72 3.24 -6.79
CA SER A 117 -17.07 3.84 -5.64
C SER A 117 -15.64 4.25 -5.95
N THR A 118 -15.25 5.44 -5.53
CA THR A 118 -13.86 5.93 -5.63
C THR A 118 -13.01 5.54 -4.43
N ARG A 119 -13.62 4.94 -3.39
CA ARG A 119 -12.99 4.70 -2.07
C ARG A 119 -12.93 3.23 -1.68
N TYR A 120 -13.84 2.41 -2.19
CA TYR A 120 -13.96 1.02 -1.75
C TYR A 120 -14.00 0.04 -2.91
N CYS A 121 -13.44 -1.15 -2.70
CA CYS A 121 -13.50 -2.23 -3.67
C CYS A 121 -14.81 -3.02 -3.59
N THR A 122 -15.09 -3.80 -4.63
CA THR A 122 -16.30 -4.64 -4.75
C THR A 122 -16.46 -5.72 -3.67
N TYR A 123 -15.38 -6.03 -2.93
CA TYR A 123 -15.40 -7.01 -1.83
C TYR A 123 -15.70 -6.38 -0.48
N CYS A 124 -15.56 -5.06 -0.35
CA CYS A 124 -15.79 -4.37 0.91
C CYS A 124 -17.05 -3.51 0.92
N TYR A 125 -17.53 -3.07 -0.25
CA TYR A 125 -18.61 -2.09 -0.36
C TYR A 125 -19.52 -2.37 -1.56
N ARG A 126 -20.83 -2.32 -1.33
CA ARG A 126 -21.86 -2.54 -2.34
C ARG A 126 -23.13 -1.78 -1.98
N ASP A 127 -23.78 -1.22 -3.01
CA ASP A 127 -25.07 -0.55 -2.94
C ASP A 127 -25.14 0.53 -1.85
N GLY A 128 -24.05 1.29 -1.69
CA GLY A 128 -23.97 2.39 -0.73
C GLY A 128 -23.59 1.98 0.70
N GLY A 129 -23.25 0.70 0.96
CA GLY A 129 -22.90 0.20 2.28
C GLY A 129 -21.68 -0.72 2.31
N LEU A 130 -20.96 -0.72 3.45
CA LEU A 130 -19.97 -1.75 3.73
C LEU A 130 -20.67 -3.11 3.85
N ILE A 131 -20.10 -4.16 3.27
CA ILE A 131 -20.67 -5.51 3.30
C ILE A 131 -20.70 -6.06 4.73
N GLU A 132 -19.65 -5.76 5.51
CA GLU A 132 -19.52 -6.15 6.92
C GLU A 132 -19.32 -4.89 7.78
N PRO A 133 -20.39 -4.13 8.10
CA PRO A 133 -20.25 -2.84 8.78
C PRO A 133 -19.76 -2.96 10.23
N ASP A 134 -20.10 -4.05 10.90
CA ASP A 134 -19.75 -4.30 12.32
C ASP A 134 -18.41 -5.02 12.52
N LEU A 135 -17.71 -5.37 11.42
CA LEU A 135 -16.41 -6.03 11.48
C LEU A 135 -15.39 -5.07 12.12
N THR A 136 -14.77 -5.51 13.23
CA THR A 136 -13.71 -4.76 13.91
C THR A 136 -12.35 -4.97 13.27
N ARG A 137 -11.37 -4.10 13.56
CA ARG A 137 -10.01 -4.24 13.03
C ARG A 137 -9.39 -5.57 13.48
N GLU A 138 -9.58 -5.95 14.74
CA GLU A 138 -9.06 -7.19 15.31
C GLU A 138 -9.66 -8.41 14.59
N GLN A 139 -10.96 -8.40 14.32
CA GLN A 139 -11.62 -9.45 13.56
C GLN A 139 -11.11 -9.49 12.11
N ALA A 140 -10.89 -8.34 11.47
CA ALA A 140 -10.33 -8.28 10.13
C ALA A 140 -8.89 -8.84 10.07
N VAL A 141 -8.07 -8.61 11.10
CA VAL A 141 -6.73 -9.23 11.21
C VAL A 141 -6.85 -10.75 11.25
N GLU A 142 -7.75 -11.29 12.09
CA GLU A 142 -7.96 -12.74 12.18
C GLU A 142 -8.49 -13.35 10.87
N GLN A 143 -9.27 -12.58 10.08
CA GLN A 143 -9.79 -13.02 8.79
C GLN A 143 -8.74 -12.98 7.67
N TYR A 144 -7.92 -11.93 7.59
CA TYR A 144 -6.99 -11.71 6.47
C TYR A 144 -5.61 -12.37 6.67
N ALA A 145 -5.15 -12.48 7.92
CA ALA A 145 -3.82 -13.04 8.20
C ALA A 145 -3.61 -14.48 7.70
N PRO A 146 -4.58 -15.41 7.79
CA PRO A 146 -4.41 -16.77 7.26
C PRO A 146 -4.15 -16.79 5.74
N MET A 147 -4.91 -16.00 4.98
CA MET A 147 -4.72 -15.87 3.53
C MET A 147 -3.33 -15.30 3.20
N MET A 148 -2.88 -14.28 3.94
CA MET A 148 -1.54 -13.72 3.78
C MET A 148 -0.45 -14.73 4.12
N ALA A 149 -0.60 -15.46 5.22
CA ALA A 149 0.34 -16.48 5.68
C ALA A 149 0.51 -17.60 4.65
N GLU A 150 -0.60 -18.08 4.09
CA GLU A 150 -0.61 -19.13 3.06
C GLU A 150 0.04 -18.63 1.76
N ASN A 151 -0.43 -17.49 1.23
CA ASN A 151 0.06 -16.94 -0.03
C ASN A 151 1.57 -16.65 0.03
N LEU A 152 2.01 -15.97 1.09
CA LEU A 152 3.41 -15.59 1.27
C LEU A 152 4.26 -16.69 1.90
N GLY A 153 3.68 -17.79 2.40
CA GLY A 153 4.45 -18.85 3.06
C GLY A 153 5.16 -18.38 4.33
N MET A 154 4.53 -17.48 5.09
CA MET A 154 5.08 -16.88 6.31
C MET A 154 4.37 -17.38 7.57
N PRO A 155 4.99 -17.28 8.76
CA PRO A 155 4.32 -17.66 10.01
C PRO A 155 3.06 -16.81 10.26
N ILE A 156 2.00 -17.45 10.77
CA ILE A 156 0.71 -16.79 11.03
C ILE A 156 0.85 -15.58 11.95
N GLU A 157 1.69 -15.65 12.98
CA GLU A 157 1.94 -14.52 13.89
C GLU A 157 2.58 -13.32 13.16
N LYS A 158 3.50 -13.58 12.24
CA LYS A 158 4.08 -12.52 11.39
C LYS A 158 3.05 -11.95 10.41
N ALA A 159 2.12 -12.77 9.94
CA ALA A 159 1.05 -12.31 9.05
C ALA A 159 0.07 -11.42 9.82
N LYS A 160 -0.28 -11.79 11.07
CA LYS A 160 -1.09 -10.95 11.96
C LYS A 160 -0.42 -9.61 12.26
N GLU A 161 0.89 -9.60 12.54
CA GLU A 161 1.67 -8.37 12.70
C GLU A 161 1.60 -7.49 11.44
N MET A 162 1.89 -8.06 10.26
CA MET A 162 1.88 -7.34 8.99
C MET A 162 0.50 -6.76 8.67
N VAL A 163 -0.54 -7.60 8.71
CA VAL A 163 -1.92 -7.19 8.42
C VAL A 163 -2.38 -6.14 9.43
N GLY A 164 -2.14 -6.36 10.73
CA GLY A 164 -2.51 -5.40 11.77
C GLY A 164 -1.87 -4.04 11.57
N GLN A 165 -0.57 -3.99 11.26
CA GLN A 165 0.13 -2.75 10.93
C GLN A 165 -0.45 -2.07 9.70
N TYR A 166 -0.70 -2.83 8.63
CA TYR A 166 -1.25 -2.28 7.41
C TYR A 166 -2.68 -1.73 7.60
N LEU A 167 -3.57 -2.47 8.26
CA LEU A 167 -4.93 -2.02 8.54
C LEU A 167 -4.95 -0.74 9.37
N SER A 168 -4.02 -0.55 10.32
CA SER A 168 -3.91 0.72 11.08
C SER A 168 -3.64 1.95 10.20
N THR A 169 -3.17 1.76 8.96
CA THR A 169 -2.94 2.87 8.03
C THR A 169 -4.17 3.24 7.19
N LEU A 170 -5.21 2.39 7.16
CA LEU A 170 -6.36 2.60 6.28
C LEU A 170 -7.49 3.37 7.00
N PRO A 171 -8.20 4.27 6.29
CA PRO A 171 -9.20 5.15 6.90
C PRO A 171 -10.32 4.43 7.65
N ARG A 172 -10.74 3.24 7.22
CA ARG A 172 -11.80 2.48 7.92
C ARG A 172 -11.45 2.15 9.37
N TRP A 173 -10.17 1.99 9.68
CA TRP A 173 -9.70 1.49 10.98
C TRP A 173 -8.97 2.55 11.81
N GLN A 174 -9.00 3.80 11.36
CA GLN A 174 -8.50 4.95 12.10
C GLN A 174 -9.70 5.58 12.81
N GLU A 175 -9.86 5.23 14.09
CA GLU A 175 -10.77 5.95 15.01
C GLU A 175 -10.25 7.35 15.32
#